data_AF-A0A511HID2-F1
#
_entry.id   AF-A0A511HID2-F1
#
_cell.length_a   1.000
_cell.length_b   1.000
_cell.length_c   1.000
_cell.angle_alpha   90.00
_cell.angle_beta   90.00
_cell.angle_gamma   90.00
#
_symmetry.space_group_name_H-M   'P 1'
#
loop_
_entity.id
_entity.type
_entity.pdbx_description
1 polymer ?
#
loop_
_entity_poly.entity_id
_entity_poly.type
_entity_poly.pdbx_seq_one_letter_code
_entity_poly.pdbx_strand_id
1 'polypeptide(L)'
;MPWSFRQMLAPLSALLLFMSACGDDPEVRPVCGNGIVEAGETCDDGNRNNNDSCDNSCRRPAPDAGTGEDAGTEDDAGTGEEDAGTGEEDAGTTEDAGTGEEDAGTTEDAGTGEDDAGTTEDAGTGEDDAGTAEDGGSGEPDAGSDEDGGSGEPDSGTDAGTGEDDAGTDAGTVQVSLDSFGPTGTFARTGTTGATFPEALTVRLREDAPAEVWVEVASSSAVLSVQGGLVRIAPGERSATVQVTANLAADPETDKATLTATLGNDTRAATVRVLAADQAAELATLSPEVISASAGQTQGFTVALDVPPAQDTVIQLALEPASLGTVPATVTVPANSLSAKFDFTAGSTGGEGQLVAALNGQSIAAAVQVTAGSSTGHVVISEFAPAGPGGAGDEFIELYNPTSSAVDISGWKLQYKSATSTTGYNSSYALPAGSVIAPRSYFLAVSSAYASTSGNTVTGNANWGSTIQMGGSAGHVRLGYPEMALTDAITSPLVVDTVGYGSNANQPEGTRIATVPPVAGSYERKASAASTVESMTTGADALLGNGHDSNDNSADFILRPTRQPQNASSAAEP
;
A
#
# COMPACT_ATOMS: atom_id res chain seq x y z
N MET A 1 63.75 21.04 55.37
CA MET A 1 62.49 21.30 54.67
C MET A 1 62.15 20.04 53.87
N PRO A 2 60.97 19.44 54.09
CA PRO A 2 60.53 18.14 53.55
C PRO A 2 59.70 18.36 52.26
N TRP A 3 59.09 17.42 51.53
CA TRP A 3 59.16 15.95 51.32
C TRP A 3 58.36 15.67 50.03
N SER A 4 58.69 14.56 49.38
CA SER A 4 57.95 13.85 48.31
C SER A 4 56.56 13.39 48.76
N PHE A 5 55.60 13.15 47.84
CA PHE A 5 54.82 11.89 47.79
C PHE A 5 53.98 11.71 46.50
N ARG A 6 53.94 10.45 46.04
CA ARG A 6 53.20 9.85 44.91
C ARG A 6 51.88 9.24 45.42
N GLN A 7 50.85 9.22 44.56
CA GLN A 7 49.78 8.19 44.38
C GLN A 7 48.87 7.77 45.57
N MET A 8 47.55 7.89 45.39
CA MET A 8 46.44 6.98 45.83
C MET A 8 45.11 7.54 45.27
N LEU A 9 44.42 6.89 44.31
CA LEU A 9 43.34 5.87 44.44
C LEU A 9 42.02 6.39 45.05
N ALA A 10 40.94 6.32 44.24
CA ALA A 10 39.51 6.49 44.57
C ALA A 10 38.96 5.29 45.39
N PRO A 11 37.64 5.14 45.69
CA PRO A 11 36.49 6.06 45.77
C PRO A 11 35.69 5.94 47.09
N LEU A 12 34.88 6.93 47.48
CA LEU A 12 33.73 6.73 48.40
C LEU A 12 32.79 7.95 48.35
N SER A 13 31.59 7.77 47.82
CA SER A 13 30.34 8.42 48.29
C SER A 13 29.20 8.06 47.35
N ALA A 14 28.56 6.94 47.66
CA ALA A 14 27.14 6.75 47.35
C ALA A 14 26.33 7.43 48.45
N LEU A 15 25.20 8.03 48.04
CA LEU A 15 24.01 8.46 48.81
C LEU A 15 23.71 9.95 48.65
N LEU A 16 22.93 10.31 47.62
CA LEU A 16 21.71 11.13 47.75
C LEU A 16 21.04 11.33 46.38
N LEU A 17 19.72 11.09 46.36
CA LEU A 17 18.70 11.48 45.37
C LEU A 17 18.42 10.52 44.20
N PHE A 18 17.77 9.40 44.55
CA PHE A 18 16.63 8.88 43.80
C PHE A 18 15.46 9.87 43.93
N MET A 19 15.07 10.51 42.83
CA MET A 19 13.71 10.89 42.41
C MET A 19 13.78 12.02 41.38
N SER A 20 13.74 11.64 40.11
CA SER A 20 13.14 12.41 39.01
C SER A 20 12.76 11.36 37.98
N ALA A 21 11.60 10.75 38.15
CA ALA A 21 10.37 11.19 37.48
C ALA A 21 10.47 10.90 35.99
N CYS A 22 9.67 9.93 35.57
CA CYS A 22 9.31 9.63 34.20
C CYS A 22 9.20 10.93 33.40
N GLY A 23 10.09 11.13 32.44
CA GLY A 23 9.78 12.01 31.33
C GLY A 23 8.77 11.25 30.51
N ASP A 24 7.53 11.72 30.48
CA ASP A 24 6.58 11.39 29.44
C ASP A 24 7.33 11.60 28.11
N ASP A 25 7.64 10.49 27.42
CA ASP A 25 7.85 10.55 25.98
C ASP A 25 6.63 11.30 25.44
N PRO A 26 6.78 12.33 24.58
CA PRO A 26 5.62 12.88 23.91
C PRO A 26 4.97 11.70 23.20
N GLU A 27 3.81 11.27 23.72
CA GLU A 27 2.97 10.26 23.10
C GLU A 27 2.77 10.76 21.67
N VAL A 28 3.54 10.20 20.73
CA VAL A 28 3.34 10.42 19.31
C VAL A 28 2.01 9.74 19.05
N ARG A 29 0.95 10.52 19.20
CA ARG A 29 -0.39 10.07 18.91
C ARG A 29 -0.39 9.82 17.42
N PRO A 30 -0.77 8.62 16.96
CA PRO A 30 -0.84 8.34 15.54
C PRO A 30 -1.67 9.44 14.87
N VAL A 31 -1.08 10.11 13.87
CA VAL A 31 -1.71 11.24 13.17
C VAL A 31 -2.08 10.80 11.77
N CYS A 32 -3.33 10.39 11.62
CA CYS A 32 -3.87 10.04 10.33
C CYS A 32 -3.76 11.18 9.30
N GLY A 33 -3.20 10.83 8.13
CA GLY A 33 -2.97 11.72 7.00
C GLY A 33 -1.57 12.32 6.97
N ASN A 34 -0.59 11.74 7.68
CA ASN A 34 0.80 12.21 7.70
C ASN A 34 1.74 11.42 6.77
N GLY A 35 1.21 10.41 6.07
CA GLY A 35 1.89 9.54 5.11
C GLY A 35 2.70 8.42 5.76
N ILE A 36 2.57 8.20 7.07
CA ILE A 36 3.30 7.19 7.84
C ILE A 36 2.27 6.32 8.55
N VAL A 37 2.25 5.02 8.24
CA VAL A 37 1.39 4.08 8.97
C VAL A 37 1.95 3.85 10.37
N GLU A 38 1.30 4.44 11.36
CA GLU A 38 1.67 4.36 12.78
C GLU A 38 0.90 3.24 13.51
N ALA A 39 1.31 2.93 14.74
CA ALA A 39 0.69 1.86 15.51
C ALA A 39 -0.79 2.16 15.83
N GLY A 40 -1.71 1.43 15.19
CA GLY A 40 -3.16 1.62 15.31
C GLY A 40 -3.86 1.97 13.99
N GLU A 41 -3.08 2.29 12.95
CA GLU A 41 -3.55 2.61 11.61
C GLU A 41 -3.46 1.39 10.68
N THR A 42 -4.38 1.28 9.72
CA THR A 42 -4.37 0.22 8.69
C THR A 42 -3.94 0.72 7.31
N CYS A 43 -3.85 2.04 7.17
CA CYS A 43 -3.40 2.82 6.03
C CYS A 43 -3.09 4.24 6.52
N ASP A 44 -2.29 5.00 5.77
CA ASP A 44 -2.14 6.45 5.87
C ASP A 44 -1.61 6.92 4.49
N ASP A 45 -2.42 7.67 3.75
CA ASP A 45 -2.13 8.11 2.38
C ASP A 45 -1.73 9.59 2.29
N GLY A 46 -1.33 10.18 3.43
CA GLY A 46 -0.76 11.52 3.48
C GLY A 46 -1.75 12.65 3.23
N ASN A 47 -3.05 12.36 3.27
CA ASN A 47 -4.08 13.37 3.07
C ASN A 47 -5.23 13.23 4.09
N ARG A 48 -6.26 14.08 4.01
CA ARG A 48 -7.43 14.06 4.92
C ARG A 48 -8.77 13.91 4.20
N ASN A 49 -8.78 13.15 3.13
CA ASN A 49 -9.96 12.83 2.34
C ASN A 49 -10.61 11.56 2.91
N ASN A 50 -11.94 11.51 2.96
CA ASN A 50 -12.67 10.35 3.48
C ASN A 50 -13.10 9.37 2.38
N ASN A 51 -12.95 9.77 1.12
CA ASN A 51 -13.54 9.11 -0.04
C ASN A 51 -12.50 8.42 -0.92
N ASP A 52 -11.28 8.23 -0.43
CA ASP A 52 -10.24 7.45 -1.10
C ASP A 52 -10.01 6.12 -0.37
N SER A 53 -8.89 5.48 -0.69
CA SER A 53 -8.54 4.18 -0.15
C SER A 53 -8.17 4.18 1.35
N CYS A 54 -8.06 5.35 1.99
CA CYS A 54 -7.76 5.48 3.42
C CYS A 54 -8.54 6.62 4.09
N ASP A 55 -9.55 6.28 4.89
CA ASP A 55 -10.36 7.31 5.54
C ASP A 55 -9.60 8.11 6.62
N ASN A 56 -10.16 9.24 7.06
CA ASN A 56 -9.59 10.09 8.12
C ASN A 56 -9.49 9.42 9.51
N SER A 57 -9.99 8.18 9.65
CA SER A 57 -9.81 7.34 10.84
C SER A 57 -8.70 6.29 10.63
N CYS A 58 -7.95 6.39 9.53
CA CYS A 58 -6.88 5.49 9.09
C CYS A 58 -7.34 4.05 8.97
N ARG A 59 -8.56 3.91 8.48
CA ARG A 59 -9.19 2.64 8.12
C ARG A 59 -9.40 2.62 6.62
N ARG A 60 -9.06 1.48 6.02
CA ARG A 60 -9.49 1.21 4.64
C ARG A 60 -11.01 1.07 4.66
N PRO A 61 -11.74 1.77 3.77
CA PRO A 61 -13.16 1.53 3.59
C PRO A 61 -13.41 0.03 3.40
N ALA A 62 -14.52 -0.49 3.95
CA ALA A 62 -14.91 -1.85 3.65
C ALA A 62 -14.99 -2.00 2.11
N PRO A 63 -14.44 -3.08 1.52
CA PRO A 63 -14.55 -3.30 0.09
C PRO A 63 -16.03 -3.20 -0.27
N ASP A 64 -16.34 -2.28 -1.18
CA ASP A 64 -17.69 -2.15 -1.73
C ASP A 64 -18.09 -3.51 -2.27
N ALA A 65 -19.03 -4.16 -1.58
CA ALA A 65 -19.68 -5.36 -2.05
C ALA A 65 -20.78 -4.93 -3.04
N GLY A 66 -20.37 -4.18 -4.06
CA GLY A 66 -21.20 -3.82 -5.19
C GLY A 66 -21.40 -5.05 -6.07
N THR A 67 -22.61 -5.61 -6.05
CA THR A 67 -23.04 -6.58 -7.05
C THR A 67 -23.31 -5.85 -8.36
N GLY A 68 -22.48 -6.08 -9.38
CA GLY A 68 -22.82 -5.90 -10.79
C GLY A 68 -22.62 -4.49 -11.36
N GLU A 69 -21.71 -4.41 -12.34
CA GLU A 69 -21.60 -3.38 -13.39
C GLU A 69 -21.75 -1.91 -12.96
N ASP A 70 -20.65 -1.33 -12.47
CA ASP A 70 -20.39 0.09 -12.63
C ASP A 70 -18.99 0.28 -13.23
N ALA A 71 -18.98 0.71 -14.50
CA ALA A 71 -17.81 1.22 -15.19
C ALA A 71 -18.03 2.73 -15.37
N GLY A 72 -17.53 3.51 -14.41
CA GLY A 72 -17.51 4.96 -14.47
C GLY A 72 -16.51 5.52 -13.48
N THR A 73 -15.29 5.76 -13.91
CA THR A 73 -14.33 6.58 -13.15
C THR A 73 -14.64 8.06 -13.38
N GLU A 74 -14.89 8.79 -12.31
CA GLU A 74 -14.90 10.25 -12.28
C GLU A 74 -13.45 10.77 -12.45
N ASP A 75 -13.12 11.35 -13.60
CA ASP A 75 -12.59 12.73 -13.67
C ASP A 75 -12.28 13.15 -15.13
N ASP A 76 -12.85 14.30 -15.47
CA ASP A 76 -12.74 15.05 -16.73
C ASP A 76 -11.35 15.68 -16.90
N ALA A 77 -10.66 15.34 -17.98
CA ALA A 77 -9.58 16.16 -18.52
C ALA A 77 -9.41 15.93 -20.03
N GLY A 78 -10.04 16.78 -20.86
CA GLY A 78 -9.72 16.78 -22.28
C GLY A 78 -10.51 17.76 -23.15
N THR A 79 -10.22 19.07 -23.03
CA THR A 79 -10.54 20.02 -24.10
C THR A 79 -9.63 19.77 -25.31
N GLY A 80 -10.20 19.37 -26.44
CA GLY A 80 -9.46 19.26 -27.70
C GLY A 80 -10.38 18.84 -28.84
N GLU A 81 -10.74 19.79 -29.69
CA GLU A 81 -11.44 19.56 -30.95
C GLU A 81 -10.61 18.60 -31.83
N GLU A 82 -11.19 17.47 -32.22
CA GLU A 82 -11.09 16.84 -33.55
C GLU A 82 -11.76 15.45 -33.52
N ASP A 83 -13.05 15.44 -33.89
CA ASP A 83 -13.82 14.27 -34.29
C ASP A 83 -13.30 13.75 -35.64
N ALA A 84 -12.84 12.50 -35.65
CA ALA A 84 -12.65 11.70 -36.85
C ALA A 84 -13.28 10.32 -36.62
N GLY A 85 -14.62 10.27 -36.72
CA GLY A 85 -15.41 9.06 -36.50
C GLY A 85 -15.15 7.88 -37.46
N THR A 86 -15.76 6.75 -37.14
CA THR A 86 -16.79 6.07 -37.95
C THR A 86 -17.39 4.94 -37.11
N GLY A 87 -18.67 5.04 -36.75
CA GLY A 87 -19.39 3.95 -36.06
C GLY A 87 -20.66 4.44 -35.41
N GLU A 88 -21.73 4.45 -36.20
CA GLU A 88 -23.16 4.57 -35.89
C GLU A 88 -23.53 4.53 -34.38
N GLU A 89 -23.89 5.68 -33.81
CA GLU A 89 -25.20 5.97 -33.20
C GLU A 89 -25.18 7.39 -32.58
N ASP A 90 -26.08 8.23 -33.08
CA ASP A 90 -26.28 9.64 -32.77
C ASP A 90 -27.17 9.78 -31.53
N ALA A 91 -26.62 10.26 -30.41
CA ALA A 91 -27.38 10.68 -29.23
C ALA A 91 -27.55 12.20 -29.20
N GLY A 92 -28.21 12.74 -30.23
CA GLY A 92 -28.76 14.09 -30.23
C GLY A 92 -30.04 14.18 -29.40
N THR A 93 -30.02 15.01 -28.35
CA THR A 93 -31.20 15.41 -27.59
C THR A 93 -32.02 16.44 -28.37
N THR A 94 -33.26 16.11 -28.77
CA THR A 94 -34.48 16.96 -28.72
C THR A 94 -35.70 16.24 -29.32
N GLU A 95 -36.77 16.18 -28.52
CA GLU A 95 -38.23 16.07 -28.83
C GLU A 95 -38.77 15.19 -29.99
N ASP A 96 -39.55 14.20 -29.53
CA ASP A 96 -40.84 13.68 -30.03
C ASP A 96 -40.88 12.81 -31.31
N ALA A 97 -41.10 11.50 -31.13
CA ALA A 97 -42.35 10.84 -31.51
C ALA A 97 -42.26 9.30 -31.40
N GLY A 98 -43.13 8.69 -30.58
CA GLY A 98 -43.69 7.36 -30.89
C GLY A 98 -43.40 6.20 -29.94
N THR A 99 -44.31 6.03 -28.98
CA THR A 99 -45.01 4.78 -28.59
C THR A 99 -44.22 3.45 -28.53
N GLY A 100 -43.89 3.05 -27.30
CA GLY A 100 -43.59 1.67 -26.94
C GLY A 100 -43.64 1.56 -25.41
N GLU A 101 -44.51 0.70 -24.92
CA GLU A 101 -44.89 0.56 -23.51
C GLU A 101 -43.75 -0.06 -22.67
N GLU A 102 -43.81 0.17 -21.36
CA GLU A 102 -43.02 -0.44 -20.27
C GLU A 102 -41.81 0.35 -19.74
N ASP A 103 -42.10 1.40 -18.96
CA ASP A 103 -41.25 1.91 -17.88
C ASP A 103 -41.91 1.50 -16.54
N ALA A 104 -41.12 0.90 -15.65
CA ALA A 104 -41.50 0.55 -14.29
C ALA A 104 -40.41 1.03 -13.31
N GLY A 105 -40.23 2.35 -13.23
CA GLY A 105 -39.75 2.99 -12.01
C GLY A 105 -40.78 2.92 -10.89
N THR A 106 -40.32 2.82 -9.64
CA THR A 106 -41.14 3.01 -8.44
C THR A 106 -40.66 4.24 -7.68
N THR A 107 -41.52 5.25 -7.56
CA THR A 107 -41.92 5.91 -6.28
C THR A 107 -43.09 6.89 -6.50
N GLU A 108 -44.20 6.57 -5.82
CA GLU A 108 -45.40 7.32 -5.36
C GLU A 108 -45.73 8.74 -5.88
N ASP A 109 -46.94 8.94 -6.43
CA ASP A 109 -48.12 9.50 -5.72
C ASP A 109 -49.42 9.55 -6.59
N ALA A 110 -50.56 9.36 -5.91
CA ALA A 110 -51.93 9.83 -6.15
C ALA A 110 -52.79 9.41 -7.37
N GLY A 111 -53.75 8.50 -7.10
CA GLY A 111 -55.17 8.48 -7.57
C GLY A 111 -55.43 8.25 -9.07
N THR A 112 -56.46 7.55 -9.55
CA THR A 112 -57.82 7.26 -9.09
C THR A 112 -58.41 6.16 -9.99
N GLY A 113 -59.26 5.26 -9.45
CA GLY A 113 -60.34 4.65 -10.26
C GLY A 113 -60.45 3.13 -10.22
N GLU A 114 -61.49 2.67 -9.50
CA GLU A 114 -62.42 1.60 -9.87
C GLU A 114 -61.87 0.17 -10.07
N ASP A 115 -61.88 -0.63 -8.99
CA ASP A 115 -62.66 -1.88 -8.90
C ASP A 115 -62.24 -2.66 -7.62
N ASP A 116 -62.91 -2.36 -6.50
CA ASP A 116 -62.85 -3.17 -5.27
C ASP A 116 -64.14 -4.01 -5.15
N ALA A 117 -63.93 -5.33 -5.10
CA ALA A 117 -64.93 -6.32 -4.77
C ALA A 117 -64.55 -7.05 -3.46
N GLY A 118 -64.56 -6.31 -2.35
CA GLY A 118 -65.11 -6.69 -1.05
C GLY A 118 -64.49 -7.87 -0.29
N THR A 119 -64.19 -7.66 0.98
CA THR A 119 -65.15 -7.97 2.07
C THR A 119 -64.71 -7.42 3.42
N THR A 120 -65.56 -6.51 3.92
CA THR A 120 -66.07 -6.34 5.30
C THR A 120 -65.18 -5.81 6.43
N GLU A 121 -65.63 -4.62 6.87
CA GLU A 121 -65.84 -4.13 8.25
C GLU A 121 -64.77 -3.24 8.89
N ASP A 122 -64.83 -1.98 8.45
CA ASP A 122 -64.88 -0.76 9.25
C ASP A 122 -65.72 -0.89 10.54
N ALA A 123 -65.16 -0.44 11.66
CA ALA A 123 -65.90 0.45 12.56
C ALA A 123 -64.95 1.15 13.54
N GLY A 124 -64.82 2.46 13.40
CA GLY A 124 -64.84 3.32 14.59
C GLY A 124 -63.66 4.26 14.77
N THR A 125 -63.78 5.42 14.13
CA THR A 125 -63.08 6.68 14.34
C THR A 125 -63.29 7.27 15.73
N GLY A 126 -62.37 8.14 16.17
CA GLY A 126 -62.65 9.13 17.20
C GLY A 126 -61.42 9.64 17.95
N GLU A 127 -60.81 10.70 17.41
CA GLU A 127 -59.84 11.55 18.11
C GLU A 127 -60.55 12.42 19.19
N ASP A 128 -59.75 12.77 20.21
CA ASP A 128 -59.87 13.90 21.13
C ASP A 128 -61.02 13.98 22.15
N ASP A 129 -60.70 13.86 23.45
CA ASP A 129 -60.74 15.00 24.38
C ASP A 129 -60.00 14.70 25.70
N ALA A 130 -59.39 15.73 26.26
CA ALA A 130 -58.54 15.73 27.43
C ALA A 130 -59.32 16.05 28.73
N GLY A 131 -58.95 15.35 29.82
CA GLY A 131 -59.27 15.73 31.20
C GLY A 131 -60.70 15.37 31.66
N THR A 132 -61.01 15.07 32.92
CA THR A 132 -60.37 15.28 34.23
C THR A 132 -61.07 14.38 35.27
N ALA A 133 -60.42 14.19 36.44
CA ALA A 133 -60.94 13.76 37.74
C ALA A 133 -61.24 12.24 37.93
N GLU A 134 -60.40 11.52 38.67
CA GLU A 134 -60.45 11.27 40.14
C GLU A 134 -61.48 10.22 40.59
N ASP A 135 -61.02 8.99 40.81
CA ASP A 135 -61.06 8.25 42.09
C ASP A 135 -60.14 7.00 41.93
N GLY A 136 -59.50 6.42 42.94
CA GLY A 136 -59.51 6.69 44.36
C GLY A 136 -59.55 5.41 45.19
N GLY A 137 -58.48 4.60 45.15
CA GLY A 137 -58.17 3.55 46.13
C GLY A 137 -58.76 2.16 45.83
N SER A 138 -58.31 1.08 46.45
CA SER A 138 -57.21 0.81 47.39
C SER A 138 -57.34 -0.66 47.81
N GLY A 139 -56.22 -1.35 48.05
CA GLY A 139 -56.14 -2.38 49.09
C GLY A 139 -56.45 -3.83 48.69
N GLU A 140 -55.37 -4.63 48.61
CA GLU A 140 -55.31 -6.03 49.03
C GLU A 140 -55.83 -6.24 50.48
N PRO A 141 -55.71 -7.44 51.08
CA PRO A 141 -56.21 -8.79 50.75
C PRO A 141 -57.01 -9.37 51.94
N ASP A 142 -57.58 -10.60 51.88
CA ASP A 142 -57.36 -11.64 52.91
C ASP A 142 -58.07 -12.99 52.63
N ALA A 143 -57.41 -14.06 53.10
CA ALA A 143 -57.85 -15.36 53.65
C ALA A 143 -59.10 -16.05 53.08
N GLY A 144 -58.97 -17.28 52.56
CA GLY A 144 -59.03 -18.53 53.37
C GLY A 144 -60.42 -19.16 53.16
N SER A 145 -60.71 -20.45 53.26
CA SER A 145 -60.03 -21.71 53.54
C SER A 145 -61.01 -22.83 53.11
N ASP A 146 -60.51 -24.07 53.02
CA ASP A 146 -61.25 -25.35 53.09
C ASP A 146 -62.13 -25.73 51.87
N GLU A 147 -62.30 -26.97 51.43
CA GLU A 147 -61.64 -28.30 51.46
C GLU A 147 -62.50 -29.17 50.50
N ASP A 148 -62.03 -30.38 50.15
CA ASP A 148 -62.78 -31.49 49.53
C ASP A 148 -62.90 -31.44 47.99
N GLY A 149 -62.48 -32.43 47.18
CA GLY A 149 -61.93 -33.75 47.44
C GLY A 149 -61.85 -34.53 46.11
N GLY A 150 -60.97 -35.53 46.02
CA GLY A 150 -61.09 -36.62 45.04
C GLY A 150 -59.86 -36.94 44.18
N SER A 151 -59.24 -38.10 44.48
CA SER A 151 -58.58 -39.09 43.59
C SER A 151 -57.62 -38.61 42.50
N GLY A 152 -56.35 -39.00 42.40
CA GLY A 152 -55.74 -40.30 42.70
C GLY A 152 -55.04 -40.86 41.45
N GLU A 153 -53.76 -40.47 41.28
CA GLU A 153 -52.63 -41.14 40.58
C GLU A 153 -52.59 -41.27 39.01
N PRO A 154 -51.40 -41.39 38.39
CA PRO A 154 -50.28 -40.43 38.40
C PRO A 154 -49.66 -40.22 36.98
N ASP A 155 -49.12 -39.03 36.69
CA ASP A 155 -48.17 -38.85 35.58
C ASP A 155 -46.81 -38.42 36.12
N SER A 156 -45.79 -39.07 35.60
CA SER A 156 -44.39 -39.09 36.00
C SER A 156 -43.70 -37.74 35.82
N GLY A 157 -43.81 -36.87 36.82
CA GLY A 157 -42.86 -35.80 37.08
C GLY A 157 -41.90 -36.24 38.18
N THR A 158 -40.65 -36.54 37.83
CA THR A 158 -39.59 -36.72 38.83
C THR A 158 -39.16 -35.33 39.32
N ASP A 159 -39.87 -34.80 40.30
CA ASP A 159 -39.38 -33.75 41.19
C ASP A 159 -38.46 -34.40 42.23
N ALA A 160 -37.16 -34.15 42.11
CA ALA A 160 -36.16 -34.59 43.07
C ALA A 160 -35.69 -33.36 43.87
N GLY A 161 -36.41 -33.10 44.96
CA GLY A 161 -35.85 -32.89 46.29
C GLY A 161 -34.87 -31.74 46.49
N THR A 162 -35.37 -30.67 47.10
CA THR A 162 -34.57 -29.78 47.95
C THR A 162 -34.18 -30.51 49.24
N GLY A 163 -32.89 -30.79 49.38
CA GLY A 163 -32.28 -31.35 50.59
C GLY A 163 -30.82 -30.92 50.65
N GLU A 164 -30.49 -30.16 51.69
CA GLU A 164 -29.19 -29.55 51.93
C GLU A 164 -28.06 -30.61 52.03
N ASP A 165 -26.86 -30.20 51.62
CA ASP A 165 -25.59 -30.95 51.62
C ASP A 165 -25.39 -32.00 50.51
N ASP A 166 -25.43 -31.56 49.24
CA ASP A 166 -24.67 -32.23 48.17
C ASP A 166 -23.55 -31.30 47.69
N ALA A 167 -22.31 -31.66 48.03
CA ALA A 167 -21.12 -31.19 47.31
C ALA A 167 -21.02 -31.92 45.96
N GLY A 168 -22.12 -31.94 45.23
CA GLY A 168 -22.21 -32.37 43.85
C GLY A 168 -21.49 -31.30 43.05
N THR A 169 -20.28 -31.65 42.61
CA THR A 169 -19.70 -30.96 41.47
C THR A 169 -20.71 -31.16 40.35
N ASP A 170 -21.42 -30.10 39.95
CA ASP A 170 -22.13 -30.06 38.68
C ASP A 170 -21.07 -30.43 37.64
N ALA A 171 -21.05 -31.71 37.28
CA ALA A 171 -20.29 -32.23 36.17
C ALA A 171 -21.03 -31.75 34.93
N GLY A 172 -20.95 -30.44 34.68
CA GLY A 172 -21.12 -29.87 33.37
C GLY A 172 -20.14 -30.63 32.48
N THR A 173 -20.64 -31.67 31.81
CA THR A 173 -19.90 -32.34 30.75
C THR A 173 -19.46 -31.22 29.83
N VAL A 174 -18.15 -30.99 29.70
CA VAL A 174 -17.61 -30.06 28.72
C VAL A 174 -18.15 -30.53 27.37
N GLN A 175 -19.18 -29.86 26.87
CA GLN A 175 -19.82 -30.21 25.60
C GLN A 175 -18.87 -29.76 24.50
N VAL A 176 -18.09 -30.71 24.01
CA VAL A 176 -17.20 -30.49 22.87
C VAL A 176 -18.04 -30.18 21.63
N SER A 177 -17.76 -29.06 20.97
CA SER A 177 -18.50 -28.57 19.80
C SER A 177 -17.56 -28.25 18.64
N LEU A 178 -18.11 -28.24 17.42
CA LEU A 178 -17.36 -27.88 16.23
C LEU A 178 -17.13 -26.36 16.16
N ASP A 179 -15.87 -25.99 15.98
CA ASP A 179 -15.46 -24.63 15.63
C ASP A 179 -15.63 -24.44 14.11
N SER A 180 -14.85 -25.17 13.33
CA SER A 180 -14.80 -25.03 11.88
C SER A 180 -14.57 -26.37 11.16
N PHE A 181 -14.94 -26.39 9.88
CA PHE A 181 -14.63 -27.47 8.95
C PHE A 181 -14.25 -26.84 7.60
N GLY A 182 -12.99 -26.93 7.22
CA GLY A 182 -12.46 -26.20 6.07
C GLY A 182 -10.95 -26.34 5.88
N PRO A 183 -10.38 -25.64 4.88
CA PRO A 183 -11.07 -24.66 4.02
C PRO A 183 -12.01 -25.31 2.98
N THR A 184 -12.99 -24.53 2.51
CA THR A 184 -13.87 -24.92 1.40
C THR A 184 -13.22 -24.57 0.05
N GLY A 185 -13.54 -25.30 -1.01
CA GLY A 185 -12.95 -25.07 -2.34
C GLY A 185 -11.58 -25.73 -2.52
N THR A 186 -11.25 -26.73 -1.71
CA THR A 186 -10.04 -27.54 -1.88
C THR A 186 -10.25 -28.62 -2.95
N PHE A 187 -9.17 -29.30 -3.28
CA PHE A 187 -9.11 -30.28 -4.35
C PHE A 187 -8.65 -31.65 -3.84
N ALA A 188 -9.12 -32.70 -4.49
CA ALA A 188 -8.59 -34.05 -4.39
C ALA A 188 -8.39 -34.62 -5.79
N ARG A 189 -7.45 -35.55 -5.97
CA ARG A 189 -7.18 -36.14 -7.29
C ARG A 189 -7.73 -37.56 -7.36
N THR A 190 -8.48 -37.87 -8.41
CA THR A 190 -9.05 -39.20 -8.61
C THR A 190 -7.98 -40.30 -8.54
N GLY A 191 -8.30 -41.42 -7.89
CA GLY A 191 -7.38 -42.54 -7.68
C GLY A 191 -6.42 -42.38 -6.50
N THR A 192 -6.57 -41.34 -5.69
CA THR A 192 -5.73 -41.10 -4.50
C THR A 192 -6.52 -41.15 -3.20
N THR A 193 -5.82 -41.50 -2.11
CA THR A 193 -6.29 -41.35 -0.73
C THR A 193 -5.29 -40.48 0.02
N GLY A 194 -5.76 -39.40 0.64
CA GLY A 194 -4.89 -38.46 1.34
C GLY A 194 -5.61 -37.20 1.79
N ALA A 195 -4.83 -36.21 2.25
CA ALA A 195 -5.34 -34.86 2.51
C ALA A 195 -5.70 -34.15 1.19
N THR A 196 -6.63 -33.19 1.25
CA THR A 196 -6.91 -32.29 0.13
C THR A 196 -5.75 -31.30 -0.09
N PHE A 197 -5.78 -30.60 -1.22
CA PHE A 197 -4.80 -29.59 -1.60
C PHE A 197 -5.45 -28.36 -2.24
N PRO A 198 -4.79 -27.19 -2.34
CA PRO A 198 -3.44 -26.89 -1.83
C PRO A 198 -3.33 -26.92 -0.31
N GLU A 199 -4.45 -26.75 0.39
CA GLU A 199 -4.52 -26.86 1.84
C GLU A 199 -5.32 -28.10 2.26
N ALA A 200 -4.88 -28.72 3.34
CA ALA A 200 -5.53 -29.87 3.92
C ALA A 200 -6.85 -29.47 4.58
N LEU A 201 -7.93 -30.16 4.23
CA LEU A 201 -9.21 -30.04 4.88
C LEU A 201 -9.07 -30.52 6.33
N THR A 202 -9.48 -29.67 7.27
CA THR A 202 -9.40 -29.94 8.70
C THR A 202 -10.76 -29.81 9.35
N VAL A 203 -10.99 -30.63 10.37
CA VAL A 203 -12.05 -30.42 11.36
C VAL A 203 -11.41 -29.84 12.61
N ARG A 204 -12.05 -28.81 13.18
CA ARG A 204 -11.56 -28.12 14.37
C ARG A 204 -12.64 -28.00 15.42
N LEU A 205 -12.25 -28.21 16.68
CA LEU A 205 -13.09 -28.09 17.86
C LEU A 205 -12.94 -26.70 18.51
N ARG A 206 -13.99 -26.25 19.20
CA ARG A 206 -13.95 -24.98 19.95
C ARG A 206 -12.99 -25.01 21.12
N GLU A 207 -12.70 -26.17 21.66
CA GLU A 207 -11.78 -26.41 22.77
C GLU A 207 -10.93 -27.64 22.48
N ASP A 208 -9.81 -27.80 23.20
CA ASP A 208 -8.98 -28.99 23.06
C ASP A 208 -9.77 -30.22 23.49
N ALA A 209 -9.63 -31.33 22.77
CA ALA A 209 -10.41 -32.52 23.00
C ALA A 209 -10.12 -33.08 24.41
N PRO A 210 -11.09 -33.12 25.35
CA PRO A 210 -10.85 -33.59 26.72
C PRO A 210 -10.60 -35.11 26.77
N ALA A 211 -11.04 -35.83 25.74
CA ALA A 211 -10.82 -37.24 25.49
C ALA A 211 -10.77 -37.46 23.97
N GLU A 212 -10.71 -38.71 23.52
CA GLU A 212 -10.77 -39.02 22.09
C GLU A 212 -12.14 -38.64 21.51
N VAL A 213 -12.14 -37.82 20.46
CA VAL A 213 -13.36 -37.34 19.79
C VAL A 213 -13.39 -37.89 18.37
N TRP A 214 -14.55 -38.43 18.00
CA TRP A 214 -14.82 -38.91 16.65
C TRP A 214 -15.89 -38.03 16.02
N VAL A 215 -15.53 -37.36 14.93
CA VAL A 215 -16.47 -36.52 14.16
C VAL A 215 -16.94 -37.31 12.95
N GLU A 216 -18.25 -37.44 12.79
CA GLU A 216 -18.85 -38.07 11.61
C GLU A 216 -18.70 -37.14 10.40
N VAL A 217 -18.29 -37.68 9.25
CA VAL A 217 -18.20 -36.91 8.01
C VAL A 217 -18.90 -37.65 6.88
N ALA A 218 -20.02 -37.10 6.44
CA ALA A 218 -20.81 -37.59 5.31
C ALA A 218 -20.42 -36.85 4.03
N SER A 219 -20.53 -37.51 2.88
CA SER A 219 -20.32 -36.91 1.56
C SER A 219 -21.62 -36.85 0.78
N SER A 220 -21.84 -35.75 0.04
CA SER A 220 -23.00 -35.58 -0.83
C SER A 220 -22.91 -36.37 -2.15
N SER A 221 -21.73 -36.87 -2.52
CA SER A 221 -21.52 -37.65 -3.75
C SER A 221 -20.47 -38.75 -3.56
N ALA A 222 -20.58 -39.83 -4.33
CA ALA A 222 -19.65 -40.94 -4.31
C ALA A 222 -18.27 -40.60 -4.91
N VAL A 223 -18.10 -39.48 -5.61
CA VAL A 223 -16.78 -39.06 -6.13
C VAL A 223 -15.74 -38.81 -5.04
N LEU A 224 -16.20 -38.56 -3.82
CA LEU A 224 -15.34 -38.32 -2.66
C LEU A 224 -15.90 -39.03 -1.43
N SER A 225 -15.04 -39.75 -0.72
CA SER A 225 -15.41 -40.44 0.52
C SER A 225 -14.39 -40.18 1.62
N VAL A 226 -14.84 -40.15 2.87
CA VAL A 226 -13.95 -40.10 4.05
C VAL A 226 -13.77 -41.52 4.56
N GLN A 227 -12.52 -41.91 4.84
CA GLN A 227 -12.23 -43.27 5.28
C GLN A 227 -13.00 -43.61 6.55
N GLY A 228 -13.90 -44.60 6.46
CA GLY A 228 -14.75 -45.02 7.59
C GLY A 228 -15.80 -43.99 8.03
N GLY A 229 -15.98 -42.89 7.30
CA GLY A 229 -16.95 -41.83 7.61
C GLY A 229 -16.68 -41.08 8.92
N LEU A 230 -15.48 -41.24 9.50
CA LEU A 230 -15.14 -40.74 10.83
C LEU A 230 -13.75 -40.10 10.82
N VAL A 231 -13.62 -38.95 11.49
CA VAL A 231 -12.34 -38.27 11.70
C VAL A 231 -12.02 -38.27 13.19
N ARG A 232 -10.83 -38.76 13.52
CA ARG A 232 -10.34 -38.88 14.90
C ARG A 232 -9.58 -37.62 15.31
N ILE A 233 -9.95 -37.03 16.44
CA ILE A 233 -9.19 -35.97 17.13
C ILE A 233 -8.68 -36.54 18.46
N ALA A 234 -7.36 -36.56 18.65
CA ALA A 234 -6.78 -37.19 19.84
C ALA A 234 -6.99 -36.32 21.10
N PRO A 235 -6.96 -36.90 22.31
CA PRO A 235 -7.01 -36.13 23.54
C PRO A 235 -5.91 -35.04 23.58
N GLY A 236 -6.29 -33.81 23.94
CA GLY A 236 -5.43 -32.64 23.96
C GLY A 236 -5.19 -31.99 22.60
N GLU A 237 -5.68 -32.57 21.50
CA GLU A 237 -5.67 -31.94 20.19
C GLU A 237 -6.94 -31.15 19.94
N ARG A 238 -6.84 -30.10 19.13
CA ARG A 238 -7.97 -29.24 18.78
C ARG A 238 -8.48 -29.43 17.36
N SER A 239 -7.72 -30.14 16.53
CA SER A 239 -8.04 -30.32 15.11
C SER A 239 -7.40 -31.58 14.55
N ALA A 240 -8.01 -32.14 13.51
CA ALA A 240 -7.44 -33.24 12.74
C ALA A 240 -7.64 -33.02 11.24
N THR A 241 -6.69 -33.50 10.44
CA THR A 241 -6.78 -33.52 8.98
C THR A 241 -7.74 -34.62 8.52
N VAL A 242 -8.62 -34.28 7.59
CA VAL A 242 -9.55 -35.22 6.97
C VAL A 242 -8.86 -35.92 5.80
N GLN A 243 -8.80 -37.24 5.87
CA GLN A 243 -8.28 -38.09 4.80
C GLN A 243 -9.44 -38.49 3.88
N VAL A 244 -9.34 -38.08 2.62
CA VAL A 244 -10.36 -38.34 1.59
C VAL A 244 -9.85 -39.32 0.55
N THR A 245 -10.75 -40.14 0.02
CA THR A 245 -10.50 -40.99 -1.16
C THR A 245 -11.34 -40.46 -2.32
N ALA A 246 -10.67 -40.09 -3.40
CA ALA A 246 -11.27 -39.50 -4.59
C ALA A 246 -11.40 -40.53 -5.72
N ASN A 247 -12.57 -40.59 -6.35
CA ASN A 247 -12.88 -41.51 -7.45
C ASN A 247 -13.97 -40.95 -8.37
N LEU A 248 -13.59 -40.22 -9.42
CA LEU A 248 -14.54 -39.68 -10.41
C LEU A 248 -15.40 -40.74 -11.10
N ALA A 249 -14.93 -41.99 -11.20
CA ALA A 249 -15.71 -43.06 -11.84
C ALA A 249 -16.90 -43.53 -10.97
N ALA A 250 -16.94 -43.16 -9.68
CA ALA A 250 -18.01 -43.54 -8.78
C ALA A 250 -19.32 -42.75 -9.04
N ASP A 251 -19.21 -41.55 -9.60
CA ASP A 251 -20.35 -40.71 -9.97
C ASP A 251 -19.94 -39.77 -11.12
N PRO A 252 -20.03 -40.26 -12.38
CA PRO A 252 -19.47 -39.56 -13.55
C PRO A 252 -20.11 -38.22 -13.90
N GLU A 253 -21.27 -37.89 -13.31
CA GLU A 253 -22.04 -36.67 -13.62
C GLU A 253 -21.64 -35.48 -12.74
N THR A 254 -20.78 -35.68 -11.74
CA THR A 254 -20.30 -34.62 -10.85
C THR A 254 -18.80 -34.73 -10.61
N ASP A 255 -18.12 -33.60 -10.50
CA ASP A 255 -16.72 -33.50 -10.08
C ASP A 255 -16.58 -32.83 -8.71
N LYS A 256 -17.68 -32.62 -7.98
CA LYS A 256 -17.69 -31.90 -6.71
C LYS A 256 -18.50 -32.65 -5.65
N ALA A 257 -18.00 -32.61 -4.42
CA ALA A 257 -18.69 -33.13 -3.25
C ALA A 257 -18.72 -32.08 -2.13
N THR A 258 -19.86 -32.00 -1.44
CA THR A 258 -19.97 -31.32 -0.15
C THR A 258 -19.78 -32.36 0.94
N LEU A 259 -18.73 -32.20 1.75
CA LEU A 259 -18.53 -32.96 2.96
C LEU A 259 -19.22 -32.25 4.12
N THR A 260 -19.92 -32.98 4.96
CA THR A 260 -20.62 -32.46 6.15
C THR A 260 -20.07 -33.16 7.39
N ALA A 261 -19.38 -32.41 8.24
CA ALA A 261 -18.88 -32.84 9.53
C ALA A 261 -19.97 -32.64 10.61
N THR A 262 -20.22 -33.66 11.42
CA THR A 262 -21.26 -33.69 12.45
C THR A 262 -20.68 -34.17 13.78
N LEU A 263 -20.91 -33.41 14.85
CA LEU A 263 -20.60 -33.79 16.23
C LEU A 263 -21.80 -33.46 17.13
N GLY A 264 -22.52 -34.50 17.57
CA GLY A 264 -23.80 -34.30 18.26
C GLY A 264 -24.82 -33.61 17.33
N ASN A 265 -25.27 -32.42 17.72
CA ASN A 265 -26.19 -31.60 16.92
C ASN A 265 -25.47 -30.54 16.06
N ASP A 266 -24.16 -30.35 16.25
CA ASP A 266 -23.39 -29.37 15.48
C ASP A 266 -22.98 -29.94 14.14
N THR A 267 -23.24 -29.18 13.08
CA THR A 267 -22.79 -29.51 11.72
C THR A 267 -22.02 -28.36 11.07
N ARG A 268 -21.04 -28.73 10.24
CA ARG A 268 -20.27 -27.80 9.39
C ARG A 268 -20.04 -28.46 8.04
N ALA A 269 -20.01 -27.68 6.97
CA ALA A 269 -19.84 -28.21 5.61
C ALA A 269 -18.66 -27.55 4.90
N ALA A 270 -17.97 -28.33 4.07
CA ALA A 270 -16.90 -27.86 3.19
C ALA A 270 -17.04 -28.54 1.83
N THR A 271 -16.74 -27.79 0.77
CA THR A 271 -16.79 -28.34 -0.59
C THR A 271 -15.40 -28.72 -1.07
N VAL A 272 -15.32 -29.84 -1.79
CA VAL A 272 -14.08 -30.35 -2.39
C VAL A 272 -14.37 -30.71 -3.85
N ARG A 273 -13.52 -30.23 -4.76
CA ARG A 273 -13.56 -30.62 -6.17
C ARG A 273 -12.60 -31.78 -6.43
N VAL A 274 -13.05 -32.77 -7.18
CA VAL A 274 -12.25 -33.94 -7.57
C VAL A 274 -11.74 -33.74 -9.00
N LEU A 275 -10.42 -33.74 -9.15
CA LEU A 275 -9.75 -33.55 -10.43
C LEU A 275 -9.45 -34.90 -11.10
N ALA A 276 -9.45 -34.91 -12.43
CA ALA A 276 -8.89 -36.03 -13.18
C ALA A 276 -7.38 -36.18 -12.93
N ALA A 277 -6.85 -37.39 -13.11
CA ALA A 277 -5.45 -37.69 -12.79
C ALA A 277 -4.47 -36.89 -13.66
N ASP A 278 -4.87 -36.61 -14.90
CA ASP A 278 -4.11 -35.96 -15.97
C ASP A 278 -4.72 -34.62 -16.41
N GLN A 279 -5.64 -34.05 -15.62
CA GLN A 279 -6.22 -32.74 -15.91
C GLN A 279 -5.10 -31.70 -16.00
N ALA A 280 -4.97 -31.09 -17.18
CA ALA A 280 -4.02 -30.01 -17.41
C ALA A 280 -4.49 -28.75 -16.67
N ALA A 281 -3.52 -28.01 -16.13
CA ALA A 281 -3.76 -26.69 -15.56
C ALA A 281 -3.55 -25.63 -16.65
N GLU A 282 -4.38 -24.61 -16.63
CA GLU A 282 -4.36 -23.45 -17.52
C GLU A 282 -4.06 -22.18 -16.72
N LEU A 283 -3.57 -21.15 -17.41
CA LEU A 283 -3.33 -19.84 -16.81
C LEU A 283 -4.67 -19.19 -16.42
N ALA A 284 -4.82 -18.83 -15.16
CA ALA A 284 -6.02 -18.15 -14.66
C ALA A 284 -5.77 -16.64 -14.54
N THR A 285 -4.79 -16.23 -13.73
CA THR A 285 -4.53 -14.81 -13.47
C THR A 285 -3.05 -14.49 -13.33
N LEU A 286 -2.71 -13.24 -13.63
CA LEU A 286 -1.43 -12.62 -13.35
C LEU A 286 -1.73 -11.32 -12.61
N SER A 287 -1.36 -11.25 -11.34
CA SER A 287 -1.74 -10.18 -10.44
C SER A 287 -0.50 -9.49 -9.85
N PRO A 288 -0.48 -8.14 -9.74
CA PRO A 288 -1.53 -7.21 -10.17
C PRO A 288 -1.70 -7.15 -11.71
N GLU A 289 -2.88 -6.76 -12.19
CA GLU A 289 -3.16 -6.65 -13.64
C GLU A 289 -2.55 -5.39 -14.26
N VAL A 290 -2.43 -4.32 -13.47
CA VAL A 290 -1.75 -3.09 -13.84
C VAL A 290 -0.77 -2.73 -12.74
N ILE A 291 0.42 -2.28 -13.11
CA ILE A 291 1.39 -1.71 -12.18
C ILE A 291 1.99 -0.42 -12.72
N SER A 292 2.17 0.56 -11.83
CA SER A 292 3.02 1.72 -12.04
C SER A 292 4.16 1.69 -11.02
N ALA A 293 5.40 1.56 -11.51
CA ALA A 293 6.58 1.44 -10.66
C ALA A 293 7.62 2.52 -11.02
N SER A 294 8.19 3.16 -10.01
CA SER A 294 9.34 4.05 -10.23
C SER A 294 10.60 3.24 -10.57
N ALA A 295 11.48 3.82 -11.37
CA ALA A 295 12.75 3.19 -11.75
C ALA A 295 13.50 2.59 -10.54
N GLY A 296 13.97 1.35 -10.69
CA GLY A 296 14.71 0.62 -9.66
C GLY A 296 13.86 -0.01 -8.55
N GLN A 297 12.54 0.22 -8.51
CA GLN A 297 11.67 -0.43 -7.53
C GLN A 297 11.38 -1.88 -7.91
N THR A 298 11.20 -2.71 -6.88
CA THR A 298 10.81 -4.12 -7.04
C THR A 298 9.36 -4.30 -6.61
N GLN A 299 8.58 -4.98 -7.44
CA GLN A 299 7.18 -5.32 -7.19
C GLN A 299 6.99 -6.84 -7.28
N GLY A 300 6.29 -7.41 -6.29
CA GLY A 300 5.88 -8.80 -6.32
C GLY A 300 4.66 -9.03 -7.22
N PHE A 301 4.74 -10.06 -8.05
CA PHE A 301 3.65 -10.61 -8.87
C PHE A 301 3.27 -12.01 -8.39
N THR A 302 2.02 -12.39 -8.63
CA THR A 302 1.52 -13.75 -8.46
C THR A 302 0.92 -14.23 -9.78
N VAL A 303 1.39 -15.38 -10.27
CA VAL A 303 0.72 -16.11 -11.34
C VAL A 303 -0.10 -17.24 -10.73
N ALA A 304 -1.36 -17.37 -11.13
CA ALA A 304 -2.26 -18.41 -10.67
C ALA A 304 -2.76 -19.28 -11.82
N LEU A 305 -2.99 -20.55 -11.51
CA LEU A 305 -3.58 -21.55 -12.38
C LEU A 305 -5.03 -21.80 -11.98
N ASP A 306 -5.84 -22.27 -12.94
CA ASP A 306 -7.26 -22.58 -12.73
C ASP A 306 -7.48 -23.79 -11.81
N VAL A 307 -6.55 -24.75 -11.85
CA VAL A 307 -6.50 -25.93 -10.98
C VAL A 307 -5.07 -26.25 -10.53
N PRO A 308 -4.89 -26.90 -9.37
CA PRO A 308 -3.57 -27.32 -8.92
C PRO A 308 -2.99 -28.41 -9.83
N PRO A 309 -1.78 -28.25 -10.37
CA PRO A 309 -1.20 -29.18 -11.31
C PRO A 309 -0.76 -30.47 -10.61
N ALA A 310 -0.74 -31.59 -11.33
CA ALA A 310 -0.32 -32.88 -10.78
C ALA A 310 1.19 -32.96 -10.51
N GLN A 311 1.97 -32.11 -11.17
CA GLN A 311 3.43 -32.03 -11.09
C GLN A 311 3.87 -30.56 -11.10
N ASP A 312 5.12 -30.30 -10.72
CA ASP A 312 5.71 -28.97 -10.82
C ASP A 312 5.58 -28.43 -12.25
N THR A 313 4.95 -27.27 -12.38
CA THR A 313 4.61 -26.66 -13.67
C THR A 313 5.43 -25.39 -13.85
N VAL A 314 6.22 -25.34 -14.93
CA VAL A 314 7.09 -24.21 -15.25
C VAL A 314 6.37 -23.24 -16.19
N ILE A 315 6.22 -22.00 -15.75
CA ILE A 315 5.63 -20.90 -16.51
C ILE A 315 6.76 -20.03 -17.05
N GLN A 316 6.71 -19.69 -18.34
CA GLN A 316 7.66 -18.76 -18.96
C GLN A 316 7.21 -17.33 -18.70
N LEU A 317 8.16 -16.45 -18.39
CA LEU A 317 7.91 -15.04 -18.13
C LEU A 317 8.74 -14.16 -19.08
N ALA A 318 8.15 -13.09 -19.59
CA ALA A 318 8.82 -12.13 -20.47
C ALA A 318 8.31 -10.70 -20.25
N LEU A 319 9.17 -9.72 -20.51
CA LEU A 319 8.81 -8.30 -20.56
C LEU A 319 8.85 -7.80 -21.99
N GLU A 320 7.84 -7.02 -22.37
CA GLU A 320 7.76 -6.38 -23.67
C GLU A 320 7.43 -4.88 -23.51
N PRO A 321 8.38 -3.97 -23.83
CA PRO A 321 9.76 -4.25 -24.23
C PRO A 321 10.63 -4.72 -23.05
N ALA A 322 11.66 -5.52 -23.35
CA ALA A 322 12.61 -5.98 -22.33
C ALA A 322 13.38 -4.84 -21.62
N SER A 323 13.33 -3.62 -22.16
CA SER A 323 13.91 -2.42 -21.54
C SER A 323 13.15 -1.93 -20.30
N LEU A 324 11.92 -2.42 -20.06
CA LEU A 324 11.13 -2.01 -18.89
C LEU A 324 11.72 -2.49 -17.56
N GLY A 325 12.58 -3.50 -17.55
CA GLY A 325 13.14 -4.02 -16.30
C GLY A 325 13.59 -5.46 -16.40
N THR A 326 13.58 -6.13 -15.26
CA THR A 326 13.99 -7.54 -15.14
C THR A 326 12.93 -8.37 -14.44
N VAL A 327 12.74 -9.59 -14.93
CA VAL A 327 11.92 -10.65 -14.34
C VAL A 327 12.69 -11.98 -14.45
N PRO A 328 12.51 -12.96 -13.55
CA PRO A 328 13.01 -14.31 -13.77
C PRO A 328 12.50 -14.86 -15.11
N ALA A 329 13.32 -15.60 -15.87
CA ALA A 329 12.87 -16.18 -17.14
C ALA A 329 11.71 -17.18 -16.97
N THR A 330 11.64 -17.80 -15.79
CA THR A 330 10.60 -18.78 -15.45
C THR A 330 10.22 -18.69 -13.99
N VAL A 331 8.98 -19.06 -13.67
CA VAL A 331 8.52 -19.34 -12.31
C VAL A 331 7.88 -20.73 -12.27
N THR A 332 8.05 -21.46 -11.16
CA THR A 332 7.49 -22.81 -10.99
C THR A 332 6.33 -22.77 -10.01
N VAL A 333 5.16 -23.23 -10.45
CA VAL A 333 4.04 -23.57 -9.56
C VAL A 333 4.23 -25.02 -9.11
N PRO A 334 4.47 -25.27 -7.81
CA PRO A 334 4.67 -26.64 -7.33
C PRO A 334 3.44 -27.52 -7.55
N ALA A 335 3.66 -28.83 -7.63
CA ALA A 335 2.58 -29.81 -7.62
C ALA A 335 1.56 -29.51 -6.51
N ASN A 336 0.28 -29.62 -6.84
CA ASN A 336 -0.86 -29.40 -5.94
C ASN A 336 -0.95 -27.98 -5.34
N SER A 337 -0.24 -27.00 -5.89
CA SER A 337 -0.39 -25.57 -5.55
C SER A 337 -1.14 -24.81 -6.65
N LEU A 338 -1.83 -23.72 -6.30
CA LEU A 338 -2.57 -22.92 -7.30
C LEU A 338 -1.74 -21.78 -7.91
N SER A 339 -0.67 -21.36 -7.26
CA SER A 339 0.04 -20.15 -7.66
C SER A 339 1.51 -20.17 -7.27
N ALA A 340 2.26 -19.26 -7.88
CA ALA A 340 3.63 -18.97 -7.49
C ALA A 340 3.86 -17.45 -7.54
N LYS A 341 4.74 -16.97 -6.67
CA LYS A 341 5.16 -15.58 -6.60
C LYS A 341 6.50 -15.39 -7.27
N PHE A 342 6.70 -14.23 -7.88
CA PHE A 342 7.97 -13.82 -8.44
C PHE A 342 8.06 -12.29 -8.44
N ASP A 343 9.28 -11.77 -8.58
CA ASP A 343 9.51 -10.33 -8.53
C ASP A 343 9.75 -9.77 -9.93
N PHE A 344 9.15 -8.61 -10.19
CA PHE A 344 9.52 -7.70 -11.26
C PHE A 344 10.35 -6.56 -10.66
N THR A 345 11.45 -6.18 -11.31
CA THR A 345 12.23 -4.99 -10.93
C THR A 345 12.26 -4.01 -12.09
N ALA A 346 11.75 -2.80 -11.85
CA ALA A 346 11.68 -1.75 -12.84
C ALA A 346 13.08 -1.29 -13.30
N GLY A 347 13.23 -1.11 -14.61
CA GLY A 347 14.45 -0.61 -15.23
C GLY A 347 14.71 0.87 -14.91
N SER A 348 15.85 1.37 -15.35
CA SER A 348 16.26 2.77 -15.15
C SER A 348 15.59 3.76 -16.11
N THR A 349 14.97 3.26 -17.18
CA THR A 349 14.35 4.08 -18.21
C THR A 349 12.84 3.97 -18.07
N GLY A 350 12.15 5.12 -18.07
CA GLY A 350 10.69 5.13 -18.10
C GLY A 350 10.13 4.58 -19.40
N GLY A 351 8.92 4.02 -19.34
CA GLY A 351 8.24 3.47 -20.50
C GLY A 351 7.01 2.64 -20.13
N GLU A 352 6.26 2.23 -21.14
CA GLU A 352 5.06 1.41 -21.01
C GLU A 352 5.21 0.11 -21.79
N GLY A 353 4.52 -0.94 -21.31
CA GLY A 353 4.44 -2.21 -21.99
C GLY A 353 3.82 -3.27 -21.09
N GLN A 354 4.26 -4.53 -21.22
CA GLN A 354 3.57 -5.66 -20.60
C GLN A 354 4.54 -6.68 -20.02
N LEU A 355 4.12 -7.30 -18.92
CA LEU A 355 4.68 -8.52 -18.38
C LEU A 355 3.79 -9.69 -18.81
N VAL A 356 4.37 -10.66 -19.52
CA VAL A 356 3.65 -11.79 -20.10
C VAL A 356 4.03 -13.08 -19.38
N ALA A 357 3.03 -13.85 -18.96
CA ALA A 357 3.18 -15.22 -18.49
C ALA A 357 2.63 -16.19 -19.54
N ALA A 358 3.39 -17.24 -19.89
CA ALA A 358 3.02 -18.19 -20.92
C ALA A 358 3.17 -19.66 -20.47
N LEU A 359 2.17 -20.48 -20.81
CA LEU A 359 2.09 -21.91 -20.51
C LEU A 359 1.37 -22.62 -21.66
N ASN A 360 1.97 -23.67 -22.22
CA ASN A 360 1.38 -24.52 -23.26
C ASN A 360 0.80 -23.78 -24.49
N GLY A 361 1.33 -22.59 -24.82
CA GLY A 361 0.84 -21.75 -25.93
C GLY A 361 -0.28 -20.79 -25.58
N GLN A 362 -0.80 -20.83 -24.34
CA GLN A 362 -1.63 -19.76 -23.77
C GLN A 362 -0.73 -18.69 -23.15
N SER A 363 -1.20 -17.45 -23.15
CA SER A 363 -0.53 -16.32 -22.52
C SER A 363 -1.52 -15.39 -21.84
N ILE A 364 -1.14 -14.86 -20.69
CA ILE A 364 -1.82 -13.74 -20.01
C ILE A 364 -0.80 -12.63 -19.79
N ALA A 365 -1.27 -11.38 -19.77
CA ALA A 365 -0.41 -10.21 -19.66
C ALA A 365 -0.92 -9.27 -18.56
N ALA A 366 0.02 -8.60 -17.90
CA ALA A 366 -0.23 -7.48 -17.01
C ALA A 366 0.40 -6.22 -17.61
N ALA A 367 -0.31 -5.09 -17.55
CA ALA A 367 0.20 -3.81 -18.00
C ALA A 367 1.25 -3.29 -17.01
N VAL A 368 2.38 -2.81 -17.54
CA VAL A 368 3.50 -2.29 -16.77
C VAL A 368 3.83 -0.89 -17.26
N GLN A 369 3.70 0.08 -16.36
CA GLN A 369 4.22 1.42 -16.55
C GLN A 369 5.41 1.62 -15.61
N VAL A 370 6.56 1.97 -16.19
CA VAL A 370 7.73 2.40 -15.44
C VAL A 370 7.82 3.90 -15.54
N THR A 371 7.63 4.59 -14.42
CA THR A 371 7.94 6.01 -14.35
C THR A 371 9.45 6.14 -14.26
N ALA A 372 10.04 6.90 -15.19
CA ALA A 372 11.45 7.23 -15.10
C ALA A 372 11.71 7.84 -13.72
N GLY A 373 12.58 7.23 -12.93
CA GLY A 373 13.22 7.97 -11.86
C GLY A 373 14.12 9.01 -12.52
N SER A 374 14.17 10.23 -11.99
CA SER A 374 15.34 11.05 -12.23
C SER A 374 16.57 10.18 -11.91
N SER A 375 17.55 10.22 -12.82
CA SER A 375 18.61 9.21 -12.92
C SER A 375 19.58 9.16 -11.74
N THR A 376 19.30 9.89 -10.66
CA THR A 376 20.10 9.94 -9.45
C THR A 376 19.27 9.56 -8.24
N GLY A 377 19.59 8.41 -7.67
CA GLY A 377 19.12 8.02 -6.33
C GLY A 377 19.73 8.87 -5.21
N HIS A 378 20.12 10.12 -5.50
CA HIS A 378 20.78 11.05 -4.58
C HIS A 378 20.45 12.50 -4.96
N VAL A 379 20.70 13.41 -4.02
CA VAL A 379 20.60 14.85 -4.23
C VAL A 379 21.58 15.31 -5.31
N VAL A 380 21.16 16.22 -6.17
CA VAL A 380 21.98 16.82 -7.24
C VAL A 380 22.07 18.33 -7.09
N ILE A 381 23.10 18.94 -7.67
CA ILE A 381 23.19 20.36 -7.98
C ILE A 381 22.27 20.60 -9.19
N SER A 382 21.13 21.25 -8.96
CA SER A 382 20.08 21.45 -9.97
C SER A 382 20.21 22.76 -10.72
N GLU A 383 20.52 23.86 -10.04
CA GLU A 383 20.74 25.15 -10.68
C GLU A 383 21.89 25.89 -9.99
N PHE A 384 22.72 26.60 -10.74
CA PHE A 384 23.68 27.51 -10.14
C PHE A 384 23.99 28.70 -11.04
N ALA A 385 24.30 29.82 -10.40
CA ALA A 385 24.82 31.01 -11.08
C ALA A 385 26.11 31.47 -10.39
N PRO A 386 27.26 31.47 -11.07
CA PRO A 386 28.52 31.96 -10.51
C PRO A 386 28.64 33.49 -10.51
N ALA A 387 27.70 34.20 -11.16
CA ALA A 387 27.54 35.65 -11.14
C ALA A 387 26.16 36.01 -11.73
N GLY A 388 25.71 37.24 -11.53
CA GLY A 388 24.51 37.80 -12.17
C GLY A 388 24.65 39.30 -12.49
N PRO A 389 23.56 40.02 -12.85
CA PRO A 389 23.56 41.47 -13.02
C PRO A 389 24.25 42.28 -11.91
N GLY A 390 24.18 41.85 -10.65
CA GLY A 390 24.90 42.44 -9.51
C GLY A 390 26.29 41.85 -9.25
N GLY A 391 26.84 41.09 -10.19
CA GLY A 391 28.17 40.49 -10.11
C GLY A 391 28.22 39.29 -9.16
N ALA A 392 29.28 39.19 -8.35
CA ALA A 392 29.45 38.08 -7.39
C ALA A 392 28.41 38.09 -6.24
N GLY A 393 27.69 39.20 -6.05
CA GLY A 393 26.61 39.28 -5.07
C GLY A 393 25.34 38.53 -5.47
N ASP A 394 25.35 37.89 -6.64
CA ASP A 394 24.24 37.13 -7.21
C ASP A 394 24.47 35.61 -7.17
N GLU A 395 25.58 35.17 -6.57
CA GLU A 395 25.96 33.77 -6.53
C GLU A 395 24.97 32.91 -5.73
N PHE A 396 24.55 31.80 -6.34
CA PHE A 396 23.75 30.75 -5.69
C PHE A 396 24.08 29.36 -6.24
N ILE A 397 23.80 28.35 -5.41
CA ILE A 397 23.82 26.93 -5.73
C ILE A 397 22.52 26.36 -5.17
N GLU A 398 21.72 25.76 -6.03
CA GLU A 398 20.51 25.05 -5.71
C GLU A 398 20.76 23.54 -5.75
N LEU A 399 20.18 22.85 -4.78
CA LEU A 399 20.17 21.41 -4.69
C LEU A 399 18.74 20.90 -4.88
N TYR A 400 18.58 19.79 -5.59
CA TYR A 400 17.30 19.11 -5.80
C TYR A 400 17.39 17.67 -5.29
N ASN A 401 16.34 17.23 -4.57
CA ASN A 401 16.19 15.85 -4.15
C ASN A 401 15.18 15.12 -5.06
N PRO A 402 15.65 14.40 -6.09
CA PRO A 402 14.77 13.63 -6.98
C PRO A 402 14.21 12.35 -6.34
N THR A 403 14.68 11.97 -5.16
CA THR A 403 14.29 10.72 -4.52
C THR A 403 12.88 10.82 -3.93
N SER A 404 12.27 9.67 -3.65
CA SER A 404 10.97 9.56 -2.99
C SER A 404 11.05 9.68 -1.46
N SER A 405 12.22 10.00 -0.90
CA SER A 405 12.45 10.07 0.54
C SER A 405 13.14 11.38 0.92
N ALA A 406 12.87 11.89 2.12
CA ALA A 406 13.57 13.05 2.63
C ALA A 406 15.06 12.72 2.82
N VAL A 407 15.95 13.65 2.46
CA VAL A 407 17.40 13.50 2.61
C VAL A 407 17.92 14.53 3.61
N ASP A 408 18.49 14.04 4.72
CA ASP A 408 19.23 14.87 5.66
C ASP A 408 20.61 15.24 5.08
N ILE A 409 20.78 16.52 4.79
CA ILE A 409 22.01 17.11 4.23
C ILE A 409 22.77 17.90 5.30
N SER A 410 22.46 17.72 6.58
CA SER A 410 23.13 18.40 7.69
C SER A 410 24.64 18.17 7.65
N GLY A 411 25.41 19.25 7.61
CA GLY A 411 26.87 19.20 7.58
C GLY A 411 27.47 18.73 6.25
N TRP A 412 26.67 18.36 5.24
CA TRP A 412 27.17 18.12 3.88
C TRP A 412 27.91 19.36 3.39
N LYS A 413 28.87 19.17 2.49
CA LYS A 413 29.79 20.23 2.07
C LYS A 413 29.55 20.64 0.63
N LEU A 414 29.36 21.94 0.44
CA LEU A 414 29.58 22.61 -0.84
C LEU A 414 31.05 23.03 -0.93
N GLN A 415 31.72 22.65 -2.01
CA GLN A 415 33.10 23.03 -2.25
C GLN A 415 33.29 23.68 -3.61
N TYR A 416 34.21 24.62 -3.68
CA TYR A 416 34.58 25.30 -4.91
C TYR A 416 36.07 25.14 -5.23
N LYS A 417 36.34 25.05 -6.54
CA LYS A 417 37.68 24.99 -7.12
C LYS A 417 37.75 25.84 -8.39
N SER A 418 38.79 26.66 -8.52
CA SER A 418 39.02 27.40 -9.77
C SER A 418 39.29 26.47 -10.96
N ALA A 419 38.99 26.95 -12.18
CA ALA A 419 38.92 26.13 -13.39
C ALA A 419 40.17 25.28 -13.70
N THR A 420 41.36 25.78 -13.36
CA THR A 420 42.63 25.11 -13.70
C THR A 420 43.47 24.76 -12.48
N SER A 421 42.95 24.94 -11.26
CA SER A 421 43.68 24.55 -10.04
C SER A 421 44.05 23.08 -10.09
N THR A 422 45.31 22.79 -9.76
CA THR A 422 45.83 21.42 -9.60
C THR A 422 46.05 21.07 -8.12
N THR A 423 45.81 22.01 -7.21
CA THR A 423 46.04 21.87 -5.76
C THR A 423 44.80 21.35 -5.02
N GLY A 424 43.74 20.96 -5.74
CA GLY A 424 42.47 20.50 -5.17
C GLY A 424 41.48 21.65 -4.98
N TYR A 425 40.37 21.35 -4.29
CA TYR A 425 39.35 22.35 -3.92
C TYR A 425 39.92 23.30 -2.87
N ASN A 426 39.50 24.57 -2.90
CA ASN A 426 40.11 25.62 -2.07
C ASN A 426 39.11 26.38 -1.18
N SER A 427 37.82 26.08 -1.30
CA SER A 427 36.75 26.60 -0.45
C SER A 427 35.83 25.47 -0.05
N SER A 428 35.37 25.47 1.21
CA SER A 428 34.41 24.49 1.73
C SER A 428 33.45 25.18 2.67
N TYR A 429 32.16 25.03 2.40
CA TYR A 429 31.06 25.46 3.26
C TYR A 429 30.27 24.23 3.70
N ALA A 430 30.06 24.07 5.00
CA ALA A 430 29.20 23.02 5.54
C ALA A 430 27.76 23.54 5.65
N LEU A 431 26.81 22.76 5.16
CA LEU A 431 25.39 23.10 5.25
C LEU A 431 24.94 23.09 6.72
N PRO A 432 24.02 23.98 7.12
CA PRO A 432 23.57 24.10 8.52
C PRO A 432 23.00 22.80 9.07
N ALA A 433 23.15 22.57 10.37
CA ALA A 433 22.48 21.46 11.05
C ALA A 433 20.95 21.57 10.93
N GLY A 434 20.28 20.43 10.78
CA GLY A 434 18.83 20.35 10.56
C GLY A 434 18.40 20.66 9.12
N SER A 435 19.34 20.75 8.17
CA SER A 435 19.00 20.92 6.76
C SER A 435 18.53 19.59 6.19
N VAL A 436 17.24 19.51 5.85
CA VAL A 436 16.61 18.35 5.23
C VAL A 436 15.94 18.80 3.93
N ILE A 437 16.17 18.05 2.85
CA ILE A 437 15.43 18.25 1.60
C ILE A 437 14.32 17.20 1.55
N ALA A 438 13.07 17.65 1.54
CA ALA A 438 11.92 16.76 1.36
C ALA A 438 12.01 15.99 0.02
N PRO A 439 11.29 14.87 -0.16
CA PRO A 439 11.17 14.24 -1.47
C PRO A 439 10.76 15.29 -2.50
N ARG A 440 11.33 15.23 -3.71
CA ARG A 440 10.87 16.05 -4.83
C ARG A 440 10.97 17.56 -4.57
N SER A 441 11.89 17.98 -3.69
CA SER A 441 12.00 19.36 -3.21
C SER A 441 13.43 19.92 -3.33
N TYR A 442 13.59 21.19 -2.98
CA TYR A 442 14.77 22.00 -3.27
C TYR A 442 15.43 22.58 -2.02
N PHE A 443 16.71 22.93 -2.15
CA PHE A 443 17.45 23.66 -1.13
C PHE A 443 18.38 24.68 -1.79
N LEU A 444 18.20 25.96 -1.44
CA LEU A 444 18.97 27.07 -2.03
C LEU A 444 20.04 27.57 -1.07
N ALA A 445 21.30 27.47 -1.48
CA ALA A 445 22.43 28.09 -0.79
C ALA A 445 22.90 29.32 -1.56
N VAL A 446 23.13 30.44 -0.87
CA VAL A 446 23.43 31.74 -1.49
C VAL A 446 24.61 32.47 -0.84
N SER A 447 25.15 33.47 -1.54
CA SER A 447 26.16 34.39 -0.98
C SER A 447 25.58 35.41 0.00
N SER A 448 26.44 36.11 0.77
CA SER A 448 25.99 37.16 1.71
C SER A 448 25.25 38.33 1.06
N ALA A 449 25.59 38.66 -0.18
CA ALA A 449 25.01 39.82 -0.87
C ALA A 449 23.73 39.48 -1.67
N TYR A 450 23.39 38.19 -1.79
CA TYR A 450 22.28 37.70 -2.61
C TYR A 450 20.96 38.41 -2.35
N ALA A 451 20.54 38.50 -1.08
CA ALA A 451 19.28 39.14 -0.70
C ALA A 451 19.27 40.67 -0.89
N SER A 452 20.45 41.30 -0.93
CA SER A 452 20.59 42.75 -1.12
C SER A 452 20.75 43.17 -2.59
N THR A 453 20.95 42.20 -3.48
CA THR A 453 21.14 42.45 -4.90
C THR A 453 19.79 42.54 -5.61
N SER A 454 19.57 43.64 -6.34
CA SER A 454 18.31 43.90 -7.02
C SER A 454 18.01 42.84 -8.07
N GLY A 455 16.84 42.20 -7.97
CA GLY A 455 16.36 41.20 -8.93
C GLY A 455 16.28 39.77 -8.39
N ASN A 456 16.88 39.47 -7.23
CA ASN A 456 16.70 38.18 -6.57
C ASN A 456 15.43 38.20 -5.70
N THR A 457 14.49 37.30 -5.97
CA THR A 457 13.18 37.24 -5.31
C THR A 457 13.02 36.04 -4.37
N VAL A 458 13.87 35.02 -4.51
CA VAL A 458 13.80 33.78 -3.73
C VAL A 458 14.77 33.86 -2.55
N THR A 459 14.32 33.49 -1.36
CA THR A 459 15.17 33.54 -0.17
C THR A 459 16.02 32.27 -0.08
N GLY A 460 17.33 32.40 0.17
CA GLY A 460 18.19 31.25 0.39
C GLY A 460 17.85 30.51 1.69
N ASN A 461 17.83 29.18 1.66
CA ASN A 461 17.77 28.33 2.85
C ASN A 461 19.06 28.41 3.68
N ALA A 462 20.20 28.63 3.02
CA ALA A 462 21.50 28.80 3.67
C ALA A 462 22.28 29.96 3.06
N ASN A 463 23.19 30.53 3.84
CA ASN A 463 24.07 31.61 3.40
C ASN A 463 25.53 31.27 3.72
N TRP A 464 26.39 31.13 2.71
CA TRP A 464 27.81 30.79 2.91
C TRP A 464 28.71 32.00 3.19
N GLY A 465 28.14 33.20 3.30
CA GLY A 465 28.88 34.43 3.50
C GLY A 465 29.81 34.72 2.31
N SER A 466 31.12 34.77 2.61
CA SER A 466 32.20 34.92 1.63
C SER A 466 33.03 33.65 1.43
N THR A 467 32.57 32.51 1.98
CA THR A 467 33.32 31.25 1.99
C THR A 467 33.50 30.67 0.60
N ILE A 468 32.41 30.60 -0.16
CA ILE A 468 32.40 30.24 -1.57
C ILE A 468 32.48 31.53 -2.37
N GLN A 469 33.43 31.59 -3.30
CA GLN A 469 33.62 32.71 -4.23
C GLN A 469 33.78 32.10 -5.62
N MET A 470 32.70 32.07 -6.39
CA MET A 470 32.70 31.38 -7.67
C MET A 470 33.40 32.23 -8.74
N GLY A 471 34.13 31.55 -9.61
CA GLY A 471 34.69 32.19 -10.80
C GLY A 471 33.57 32.45 -11.80
N GLY A 472 33.26 33.71 -12.09
CA GLY A 472 32.13 34.08 -12.95
C GLY A 472 32.14 33.55 -14.38
N SER A 473 33.26 33.00 -14.86
CA SER A 473 33.38 32.46 -16.24
C SER A 473 33.81 31.00 -16.32
N ALA A 474 34.41 30.44 -15.26
CA ALA A 474 34.82 29.05 -15.21
C ALA A 474 35.15 28.61 -13.77
N GLY A 475 34.92 27.33 -13.47
CA GLY A 475 35.17 26.77 -12.14
C GLY A 475 34.60 25.37 -11.98
N HIS A 476 34.59 24.92 -10.73
CA HIS A 476 33.94 23.68 -10.33
C HIS A 476 33.21 23.88 -9.01
N VAL A 477 32.03 23.28 -8.90
CA VAL A 477 31.26 23.13 -7.66
C VAL A 477 31.12 21.64 -7.41
N ARG A 478 31.16 21.20 -6.15
CA ARG A 478 30.77 19.84 -5.78
C ARG A 478 30.01 19.80 -4.47
N LEU A 479 29.17 18.80 -4.35
CA LEU A 479 28.42 18.41 -3.17
C LEU A 479 29.01 17.11 -2.62
N GLY A 480 29.03 16.95 -1.31
CA GLY A 480 29.43 15.69 -0.69
C GLY A 480 29.12 15.61 0.78
N TYR A 481 29.33 14.43 1.35
CA TYR A 481 29.05 14.13 2.75
C TYR A 481 29.93 14.96 3.72
N PRO A 482 29.55 15.05 5.02
CA PRO A 482 30.26 15.86 6.00
C PRO A 482 31.76 15.53 6.12
N GLU A 483 32.15 14.29 5.85
CA GLU A 483 33.53 13.81 5.92
C GLU A 483 34.37 14.27 4.73
N MET A 484 33.77 14.75 3.63
CA MET A 484 34.47 15.11 2.40
C MET A 484 35.57 16.17 2.66
N ALA A 485 36.81 15.84 2.30
CA ALA A 485 37.96 16.70 2.40
C ALA A 485 38.24 17.44 1.08
N LEU A 486 38.89 18.61 1.16
CA LEU A 486 39.28 19.41 -0.02
C LEU A 486 40.19 18.66 -1.00
N THR A 487 40.94 17.67 -0.51
CA THR A 487 41.89 16.85 -1.27
C THR A 487 41.28 15.61 -1.88
N ASP A 488 40.03 15.27 -1.55
CA ASP A 488 39.39 14.07 -2.08
C ASP A 488 39.23 14.17 -3.59
N ALA A 489 39.51 13.08 -4.29
CA ALA A 489 39.29 12.97 -5.71
C ALA A 489 37.79 13.06 -6.03
N ILE A 490 37.44 13.48 -7.26
CA ILE A 490 36.06 13.51 -7.72
C ILE A 490 35.40 12.12 -7.69
N THR A 491 36.18 11.05 -7.78
CA THR A 491 35.72 9.65 -7.71
C THR A 491 35.59 9.13 -6.27
N SER A 492 35.78 9.97 -5.26
CA SER A 492 35.62 9.57 -3.87
C SER A 492 34.15 9.23 -3.60
N PRO A 493 33.84 8.16 -2.85
CA PRO A 493 32.47 7.85 -2.45
C PRO A 493 31.87 8.91 -1.51
N LEU A 494 32.68 9.85 -1.02
CA LEU A 494 32.20 10.98 -0.23
C LEU A 494 31.67 12.14 -1.09
N VAL A 495 31.95 12.13 -2.39
CA VAL A 495 31.43 13.11 -3.36
C VAL A 495 30.10 12.59 -3.87
N VAL A 496 29.07 13.43 -3.83
CA VAL A 496 27.71 13.11 -4.25
C VAL A 496 27.45 13.61 -5.67
N ASP A 497 27.87 14.84 -5.98
CA ASP A 497 27.69 15.45 -7.30
C ASP A 497 28.82 16.45 -7.57
N THR A 498 29.26 16.59 -8.81
CA THR A 498 30.30 17.54 -9.23
C THR A 498 29.97 18.19 -10.56
N VAL A 499 29.99 19.52 -10.60
CA VAL A 499 29.84 20.27 -11.85
C VAL A 499 31.11 21.06 -12.17
N GLY A 500 31.64 20.87 -13.38
CA GLY A 500 32.65 21.73 -13.98
C GLY A 500 32.08 22.59 -15.11
N TYR A 501 32.33 23.89 -15.07
CA TYR A 501 31.77 24.86 -16.02
C TYR A 501 32.82 25.83 -16.58
N GLY A 502 32.52 26.39 -17.74
CA GLY A 502 33.38 27.30 -18.49
C GLY A 502 34.37 26.58 -19.41
N SER A 503 35.12 27.38 -20.18
CA SER A 503 35.90 26.88 -21.32
C SER A 503 37.07 25.97 -20.95
N ASN A 504 37.53 25.95 -19.70
CA ASN A 504 38.76 25.29 -19.26
C ASN A 504 38.69 24.60 -17.89
N ALA A 505 37.50 24.29 -17.36
CA ALA A 505 37.36 23.44 -16.18
C ALA A 505 38.06 22.09 -16.39
N ASN A 506 39.03 21.75 -15.52
CA ASN A 506 39.95 20.64 -15.70
C ASN A 506 39.58 19.34 -14.95
N GLN A 507 38.55 19.36 -14.11
CA GLN A 507 38.03 18.19 -13.37
C GLN A 507 36.50 18.23 -13.28
N PRO A 508 35.78 18.36 -14.42
CA PRO A 508 34.33 18.16 -14.44
C PRO A 508 34.00 16.69 -14.17
N GLU A 509 32.74 16.42 -13.86
CA GLU A 509 32.16 15.10 -14.06
C GLU A 509 31.85 14.91 -15.54
N GLY A 510 32.37 13.84 -16.13
CA GLY A 510 32.36 13.62 -17.57
C GLY A 510 32.96 14.80 -18.35
N THR A 511 32.15 15.45 -19.17
CA THR A 511 32.55 16.62 -19.95
C THR A 511 32.01 17.90 -19.33
N ARG A 512 32.85 18.95 -19.21
CA ARG A 512 32.43 20.25 -18.66
C ARG A 512 31.36 20.95 -19.51
N ILE A 513 30.59 21.82 -18.86
CA ILE A 513 29.72 22.78 -19.54
C ILE A 513 30.59 23.89 -20.15
N ALA A 514 30.88 23.81 -21.45
CA ALA A 514 31.88 24.68 -22.08
C ALA A 514 31.44 26.14 -22.26
N THR A 515 30.13 26.39 -22.30
CA THR A 515 29.52 27.71 -22.55
C THR A 515 29.14 28.41 -21.23
N VAL A 516 28.91 29.71 -21.30
CA VAL A 516 28.53 30.55 -20.15
C VAL A 516 27.15 31.14 -20.42
N PRO A 517 26.22 31.12 -19.44
CA PRO A 517 24.91 31.72 -19.62
C PRO A 517 25.00 33.24 -19.82
N PRO A 518 23.95 33.88 -20.36
CA PRO A 518 23.82 35.32 -20.31
C PRO A 518 23.93 35.86 -18.88
N VAL A 519 24.25 37.15 -18.72
CA VAL A 519 24.48 37.77 -17.41
C VAL A 519 23.28 37.57 -16.45
N ALA A 520 22.04 37.59 -16.96
CA ALA A 520 20.84 37.37 -16.15
C ALA A 520 20.48 35.88 -15.92
N GLY A 521 21.23 34.98 -16.57
CA GLY A 521 20.95 33.56 -16.64
C GLY A 521 21.68 32.72 -15.60
N SER A 522 21.60 31.41 -15.80
CA SER A 522 22.15 30.38 -14.92
C SER A 522 22.45 29.10 -15.70
N TYR A 523 23.17 28.19 -15.05
CA TYR A 523 23.28 26.81 -15.47
C TYR A 523 22.17 26.03 -14.76
N GLU A 524 21.36 25.30 -15.52
CA GLU A 524 20.27 24.50 -14.97
C GLU A 524 20.35 23.07 -15.50
N ARG A 525 20.28 22.12 -14.58
CA ARG A 525 20.23 20.69 -14.85
C ARG A 525 18.87 20.39 -15.49
N LYS A 526 18.89 19.59 -16.54
CA LYS A 526 17.70 19.19 -17.28
C LYS A 526 16.75 18.37 -16.41
N ALA A 527 15.46 18.41 -16.72
CA ALA A 527 14.48 17.47 -16.17
C ALA A 527 14.66 16.06 -16.74
N SER A 528 14.94 15.97 -18.05
CA SER A 528 15.17 14.71 -18.75
C SER A 528 16.30 14.85 -19.77
N ALA A 529 16.81 13.72 -20.28
CA ALA A 529 17.82 13.72 -21.35
C ALA A 529 17.38 14.53 -22.59
N ALA A 530 16.07 14.55 -22.88
CA ALA A 530 15.48 15.23 -24.03
C ALA A 530 15.22 16.72 -23.79
N SER A 531 15.32 17.19 -22.55
CA SER A 531 14.95 18.56 -22.20
C SER A 531 15.83 19.59 -22.90
N THR A 532 15.18 20.68 -23.31
CA THR A 532 15.74 21.81 -24.03
C THR A 532 15.55 23.09 -23.25
N VAL A 533 16.23 24.16 -23.65
CA VAL A 533 16.01 25.49 -23.04
C VAL A 533 14.54 25.90 -23.14
N GLU A 534 13.89 25.66 -24.28
CA GLU A 534 12.49 26.02 -24.50
C GLU A 534 11.53 25.20 -23.62
N SER A 535 11.72 23.88 -23.58
CA SER A 535 10.85 23.00 -22.80
C SER A 535 10.97 23.25 -21.29
N MET A 536 12.16 23.59 -20.78
CA MET A 536 12.40 23.90 -19.37
C MET A 536 12.03 25.34 -18.97
N THR A 537 11.91 26.26 -19.92
CA THR A 537 11.58 27.68 -19.61
C THR A 537 10.07 27.90 -19.52
N THR A 538 9.32 27.42 -20.50
CA THR A 538 7.86 27.62 -20.60
C THR A 538 7.11 26.43 -21.16
N GLY A 539 7.80 25.31 -21.43
CA GLY A 539 7.20 24.13 -22.06
C GLY A 539 6.88 23.03 -21.06
N ALA A 540 6.72 21.81 -21.60
CA ALA A 540 6.27 20.64 -20.86
C ALA A 540 7.21 20.20 -19.72
N ASP A 541 8.50 20.59 -19.77
CA ASP A 541 9.49 20.16 -18.80
C ASP A 541 9.70 21.17 -17.66
N ALA A 542 9.04 22.33 -17.70
CA ALA A 542 9.31 23.46 -16.80
C ALA A 542 9.01 23.19 -15.32
N LEU A 543 8.26 22.12 -15.02
CA LEU A 543 7.88 21.71 -13.66
C LEU A 543 8.11 20.21 -13.45
N LEU A 544 9.03 19.59 -14.21
CA LEU A 544 9.34 18.16 -14.14
C LEU A 544 10.58 17.87 -13.27
N GLY A 545 10.98 18.83 -12.44
CA GLY A 545 12.18 18.73 -11.61
C GLY A 545 13.46 18.91 -12.43
N ASN A 546 14.59 19.12 -11.76
CA ASN A 546 15.88 19.41 -12.41
C ASN A 546 16.89 18.31 -12.07
N GLY A 547 16.48 17.06 -12.25
CA GLY A 547 17.17 15.88 -11.73
C GLY A 547 17.94 15.03 -12.73
N HIS A 548 18.02 15.38 -14.02
CA HIS A 548 18.72 14.55 -14.98
C HIS A 548 20.24 14.62 -14.80
N ASP A 549 20.85 13.48 -14.52
CA ASP A 549 22.27 13.37 -14.30
C ASP A 549 22.80 12.07 -14.90
N SER A 550 23.54 12.22 -16.00
CA SER A 550 24.17 11.13 -16.75
C SER A 550 25.64 10.94 -16.37
N ASN A 551 26.11 11.65 -15.34
CA ASN A 551 27.53 11.82 -15.01
C ASN A 551 28.33 12.47 -16.17
N ASP A 552 27.69 13.35 -16.95
CA ASP A 552 28.35 14.20 -17.94
C ASP A 552 27.73 15.61 -17.93
N ASN A 553 28.43 16.56 -17.32
CA ASN A 553 27.86 17.90 -17.11
C ASN A 553 27.42 18.59 -18.41
N SER A 554 28.06 18.30 -19.56
CA SER A 554 27.71 18.89 -20.85
C SER A 554 26.41 18.35 -21.45
N ALA A 555 26.05 17.12 -21.08
CA ALA A 555 24.78 16.48 -21.47
C ALA A 555 23.64 16.88 -20.53
N ASP A 556 23.98 17.13 -19.26
CA ASP A 556 23.01 17.28 -18.17
C ASP A 556 22.51 18.71 -18.00
N PHE A 557 23.28 19.72 -18.41
CA PHE A 557 22.93 21.13 -18.18
C PHE A 557 22.52 21.87 -19.46
N ILE A 558 21.52 22.75 -19.30
CA ILE A 558 21.17 23.80 -20.23
C ILE A 558 21.59 25.18 -19.68
N LEU A 559 21.60 26.18 -20.56
CA LEU A 559 21.83 27.57 -20.16
C LEU A 559 20.51 28.32 -20.14
N ARG A 560 20.01 28.66 -18.94
CA ARG A 560 18.81 29.50 -18.85
C ARG A 560 19.14 30.94 -19.22
N PRO A 561 18.32 31.62 -20.03
CA PRO A 561 18.46 33.04 -20.29
C PRO A 561 18.20 33.91 -19.05
N THR A 562 17.30 33.43 -18.18
CA THR A 562 16.90 34.06 -16.93
C THR A 562 16.89 33.00 -15.84
N ARG A 563 17.61 33.26 -14.75
CA ARG A 563 17.62 32.39 -13.56
C ARG A 563 16.27 32.35 -12.85
N GLN A 564 15.93 31.19 -12.30
CA GLN A 564 14.67 30.99 -11.59
C GLN A 564 14.84 30.01 -10.41
N PRO A 565 15.73 30.33 -9.45
CA PRO A 565 16.05 29.39 -8.39
C PRO A 565 14.84 29.06 -7.52
N GLN A 566 14.72 27.82 -7.12
CA GLN A 566 13.78 27.24 -6.17
C GLN A 566 14.46 27.05 -4.80
N ASN A 567 13.65 26.98 -3.74
CA ASN A 567 14.11 26.74 -2.38
C ASN A 567 13.15 25.76 -1.66
N ALA A 568 13.37 25.49 -0.37
CA ALA A 568 12.51 24.57 0.38
C ALA A 568 11.01 24.99 0.52
N SER A 569 10.64 26.19 0.04
CA SER A 569 9.24 26.66 0.00
C SER A 569 8.65 26.61 -1.42
N SER A 570 9.44 26.23 -2.42
CA SER A 570 8.95 25.97 -3.77
C SER A 570 8.06 24.73 -3.79
N ALA A 571 7.19 24.64 -4.80
CA ALA A 571 6.40 23.44 -5.04
C ALA A 571 7.31 22.24 -5.29
N ALA A 572 6.85 21.06 -4.86
CA ALA A 572 7.56 19.84 -5.18
C ALA A 572 7.39 19.51 -6.67
N GLU A 573 8.44 18.99 -7.29
CA GLU A 573 8.47 18.62 -8.72
C GLU A 573 8.97 17.17 -8.87
N PRO A 574 8.56 16.43 -9.91
CA PRO A 574 8.83 15.00 -10.02
C PRO A 574 10.27 14.61 -10.39
#